data_AF-A0A2D9GR05-F1
#
_entry.id   AF-A0A2D9GR05-F1
#
_cell.length_a   1.000
_cell.length_b   1.000
_cell.length_c   1.000
_cell.angle_alpha   90.00
_cell.angle_beta   90.00
_cell.angle_gamma   90.00
#
_symmetry.space_group_name_H-M   'P 1'
#
loop_
_entity.id
_entity.type
_entity.pdbx_description
1 polymer ?
#
loop_
_entity_poly.entity_id
_entity_poly.type
_entity_poly.pdbx_seq_one_letter_code
_entity_poly.pdbx_strand_id
1 'polypeptide(L)'
;MAVTATTFVARFPEFGNIETSVVTATVAEAGRQCDSDLWGDKHDDAVNYLTAHMLTLRTQAIGQQVGAVSGGNSGDGFKATNYGYIYELMQQGLAETTGFAY
;
A
#
# COMPACT_ATOMS: atom_id res chain seq x y z
N MET A 1 9.78 -1.15 13.59
CA MET A 1 10.91 -1.75 12.85
C MET A 1 10.81 -1.31 11.39
N ALA A 2 11.75 -0.55 10.87
CA ALA A 2 11.63 0.02 9.52
C ALA A 2 11.37 -1.06 8.45
N VAL A 3 10.35 -0.85 7.62
CA VAL A 3 9.96 -1.75 6.54
C VAL A 3 11.07 -1.73 5.47
N THR A 4 11.52 -2.92 5.07
CA THR A 4 12.48 -3.14 3.98
C THR A 4 11.83 -4.01 2.90
N ALA A 5 12.43 -4.08 1.71
CA ALA A 5 11.95 -4.99 0.67
C ALA A 5 11.94 -6.45 1.14
N THR A 6 12.94 -6.88 1.91
CA THR A 6 12.99 -8.24 2.47
C THR A 6 11.85 -8.51 3.44
N THR A 7 11.60 -7.60 4.39
CA THR A 7 10.52 -7.78 5.38
C THR A 7 9.14 -7.65 4.74
N PHE A 8 9.01 -6.80 3.71
CA PHE A 8 7.78 -6.65 2.94
C PHE A 8 7.46 -7.94 2.18
N VAL A 9 8.40 -8.49 1.41
CA VAL A 9 8.18 -9.74 0.65
C VAL A 9 7.98 -10.94 1.58
N ALA A 10 8.60 -10.95 2.76
CA ALA A 10 8.32 -11.99 3.76
C ALA A 10 6.86 -11.96 4.26
N ARG A 11 6.24 -10.77 4.30
CA ARG A 11 4.83 -10.58 4.67
C ARG A 11 3.87 -10.78 3.51
N PHE A 12 4.28 -10.39 2.31
CA PHE A 12 3.49 -10.48 1.08
C PHE A 12 4.31 -11.21 -0.01
N PRO A 13 4.43 -12.55 0.10
CA PRO A 13 5.24 -13.36 -0.81
C PRO A 13 4.78 -13.27 -2.28
N GLU A 14 3.52 -12.90 -2.53
CA GLU A 14 2.96 -12.66 -3.86
C GLU A 14 3.68 -11.57 -4.66
N PHE A 15 4.40 -10.65 -4.01
CA PHE A 15 5.23 -9.64 -4.67
C PHE A 15 6.68 -10.09 -4.87
N GLY A 16 7.02 -11.35 -4.55
CA GLY A 16 8.38 -11.87 -4.66
C GLY A 16 8.95 -11.91 -6.09
N ASN A 17 8.09 -11.77 -7.11
CA ASN A 17 8.47 -11.65 -8.51
C ASN A 17 8.79 -10.21 -8.95
N ILE A 18 8.55 -9.20 -8.09
CA ILE A 18 8.87 -7.81 -8.37
C ILE A 18 10.34 -7.55 -8.06
N GLU A 19 10.99 -6.75 -8.90
CA GLU A 19 12.38 -6.36 -8.69
C GLU A 19 12.57 -5.69 -7.32
N THR A 20 13.59 -6.12 -6.57
CA THR A 20 13.87 -5.61 -5.22
C THR A 20 14.08 -4.09 -5.19
N SER A 21 14.65 -3.50 -6.23
CA SER A 21 14.85 -2.04 -6.32
C SER A 21 13.50 -1.29 -6.41
N VAL A 22 12.55 -1.83 -7.17
CA VAL A 22 11.18 -1.31 -7.31
C VAL A 22 10.42 -1.41 -5.98
N VAL A 23 10.53 -2.55 -5.29
CA VAL A 23 9.94 -2.72 -3.96
C VAL A 23 10.54 -1.71 -2.98
N THR A 24 11.87 -1.58 -2.95
CA THR A 24 12.57 -0.64 -2.06
C THR A 24 12.15 0.81 -2.31
N ALA A 25 12.09 1.23 -3.57
CA ALA A 25 11.65 2.58 -3.94
C ALA A 25 10.18 2.83 -3.54
N THR A 26 9.33 1.80 -3.65
CA THR A 26 7.91 1.92 -3.30
C THR A 26 7.70 1.94 -1.78
N VAL A 27 8.47 1.17 -1.02
CA VAL A 27 8.50 1.24 0.45
C VAL A 27 8.94 2.63 0.93
N ALA A 28 9.98 3.20 0.31
CA ALA A 28 10.44 4.55 0.64
C ALA A 28 9.37 5.62 0.35
N GLU A 29 8.63 5.47 -0.74
CA GLU A 29 7.50 6.35 -1.07
C GLU A 29 6.35 6.20 -0.07
N ALA A 30 5.95 4.96 0.25
CA ALA A 30 4.91 4.70 1.25
C ALA A 30 5.29 5.23 2.64
N GLY A 31 6.57 5.11 3.02
CA GLY A 31 7.12 5.67 4.25
C GLY A 31 7.01 7.19 4.34
N ARG A 32 7.14 7.91 3.21
CA ARG A 32 6.93 9.37 3.19
C ARG A 32 5.46 9.77 3.42
N GLN A 33 4.52 8.89 3.06
CA GLN A 33 3.09 9.14 3.16
C GLN A 33 2.50 8.65 4.50
N CYS A 34 3.25 7.82 5.24
CA CYS A 34 2.86 7.33 6.55
C CYS A 34 3.72 8.03 7.60
N ASP A 35 3.29 9.19 8.10
CA ASP A 35 4.02 9.88 9.17
C ASP A 35 4.02 9.04 10.47
N SER A 36 5.20 8.77 11.02
CA SER A 36 5.35 7.99 12.26
C SER A 36 4.67 8.65 13.45
N ASP A 37 4.58 9.98 13.48
CA ASP A 37 3.94 10.72 14.58
C ASP A 37 2.41 10.55 14.55
N LEU A 38 1.84 10.36 13.35
CA LEU A 38 0.41 10.12 13.17
C LEU A 38 0.05 8.64 13.36
N TRP A 39 0.87 7.74 12.79
CA TRP A 39 0.55 6.32 12.75
C TRP A 39 1.01 5.55 14.00
N GLY A 40 1.98 6.08 14.74
CA GLY A 40 2.52 5.44 15.94
C GLY A 40 2.92 3.99 15.68
N ASP A 41 2.46 3.07 16.54
CA ASP A 41 2.76 1.64 16.43
C ASP A 41 2.24 0.99 15.13
N LYS A 42 1.25 1.61 14.46
CA LYS A 42 0.69 1.12 13.19
C LYS A 42 1.47 1.61 11.97
N HIS A 43 2.52 2.42 12.15
CA HIS A 43 3.31 2.98 11.05
C HIS A 43 3.81 1.89 10.09
N ASP A 44 4.41 0.83 10.62
CA ASP A 44 4.99 -0.22 9.79
C ASP A 44 3.91 -1.01 9.05
N ASP A 45 2.74 -1.22 9.65
CA ASP A 45 1.59 -1.82 8.98
C ASP A 45 1.07 -0.92 7.86
N ALA A 46 0.98 0.39 8.11
CA ALA A 46 0.50 1.37 7.15
C ALA A 46 1.40 1.40 5.91
N VAL A 47 2.72 1.46 6.11
CA VAL A 47 3.71 1.41 5.03
C VAL A 47 3.60 0.10 4.25
N ASN A 48 3.40 -1.02 4.93
CA ASN A 48 3.22 -2.33 4.30
C ASN A 48 1.98 -2.37 3.38
N TYR A 49 0.81 -2.00 3.88
CA TYR A 49 -0.43 -2.04 3.08
C TYR A 49 -0.44 -1.00 1.96
N LEU A 50 0.11 0.20 2.20
CA LEU A 50 0.25 1.22 1.16
C LEU A 50 1.23 0.78 0.06
N THR A 51 2.37 0.17 0.43
CA THR A 51 3.32 -0.38 -0.54
C THR A 51 2.65 -1.42 -1.42
N ALA A 52 1.93 -2.37 -0.81
CA ALA A 52 1.20 -3.42 -1.54
C ALA A 52 0.15 -2.82 -2.49
N HIS A 53 -0.62 -1.84 -2.02
CA HIS A 53 -1.59 -1.12 -2.85
C HIS A 53 -0.94 -0.48 -4.09
N MET A 54 0.15 0.27 -3.89
CA MET A 54 0.86 0.96 -4.98
C MET A 54 1.44 -0.02 -6.00
N LEU A 55 2.01 -1.14 -5.54
CA LEU A 55 2.54 -2.19 -6.43
C LEU A 55 1.41 -2.86 -7.23
N THR A 56 0.28 -3.18 -6.60
CA THR A 56 -0.88 -3.75 -7.28
C THR A 56 -1.41 -2.80 -8.35
N LEU A 57 -1.56 -1.51 -8.04
CA LEU A 57 -2.01 -0.51 -9.02
C LEU A 57 -1.05 -0.38 -10.21
N ARG A 58 0.27 -0.39 -9.97
CA ARG A 58 1.26 -0.35 -11.04
C ARG A 58 1.18 -1.57 -11.95
N THR A 59 1.07 -2.77 -11.39
CA THR A 59 0.93 -4.02 -12.17
C THR A 59 -0.34 -4.00 -13.01
N GLN A 60 -1.46 -3.54 -12.45
CA GLN A 60 -2.72 -3.39 -13.18
C GLN A 60 -2.61 -2.34 -14.29
N ALA A 61 -2.04 -1.17 -14.01
CA ALA A 61 -1.85 -0.09 -14.98
C ALA A 61 -0.98 -0.53 -16.16
N ILE A 62 0.11 -1.27 -15.90
CA ILE A 62 0.94 -1.86 -16.96
C ILE A 62 0.12 -2.86 -17.78
N GLY A 63 -0.64 -3.74 -17.13
CA GLY A 63 -1.52 -4.69 -17.82
C GLY A 63 -2.56 -4.02 -18.73
N GLN A 64 -3.09 -2.86 -18.33
CA GLN A 64 -4.00 -2.06 -19.16
C GLN A 64 -3.27 -1.38 -20.33
N GLN A 65 -2.12 -0.77 -20.06
CA GLN A 65 -1.31 -0.09 -21.09
C GLN A 65 -0.83 -1.04 -22.19
N VAL A 66 -0.50 -2.28 -21.82
CA VAL A 66 -0.09 -3.34 -22.75
C VAL A 66 -1.30 -4.00 -23.43
N GLY A 67 -2.53 -3.60 -23.10
CA GLY A 67 -3.77 -4.14 -23.68
C GLY A 67 -4.09 -5.56 -23.21
N ALA A 68 -3.42 -6.06 -22.18
CA ALA A 68 -3.61 -7.41 -21.63
C ALA A 68 -4.83 -7.50 -20.70
N VAL A 69 -5.34 -6.37 -20.20
CA VAL A 69 -6.49 -6.32 -19.29
C VAL A 69 -7.48 -5.24 -19.72
N SER A 70 -8.62 -5.64 -20.27
CA SER A 70 -9.73 -4.74 -20.63
C SER A 70 -10.68 -4.55 -19.44
N GLY A 71 -10.58 -3.42 -18.76
CA GLY A 71 -11.49 -3.07 -17.65
C GLY A 71 -10.91 -1.98 -16.78
N GLY A 72 -11.32 -0.72 -16.99
CA GLY A 72 -10.84 0.41 -16.20
C GLY A 72 -11.15 0.21 -14.71
N ASN A 73 -10.30 0.77 -13.84
CA ASN A 73 -10.42 0.73 -12.38
C ASN A 73 -11.87 0.94 -11.90
N SER A 74 -12.54 -0.13 -11.49
CA SER A 74 -13.91 -0.05 -10.94
C SER A 74 -13.93 0.28 -9.44
N GLY A 75 -12.78 0.57 -8.82
CA GLY A 75 -12.69 0.98 -7.42
C GLY A 75 -12.21 2.41 -7.28
N ASP A 76 -12.87 3.18 -6.42
CA ASP A 76 -12.52 4.57 -6.11
C ASP A 76 -11.31 4.61 -5.16
N GLY A 77 -10.22 5.24 -5.58
CA GLY A 77 -8.99 5.42 -4.79
C GLY A 77 -8.45 4.13 -4.15
N PHE A 78 -8.36 4.11 -2.81
CA PHE A 78 -7.84 2.99 -2.03
C PHE A 78 -8.67 1.69 -2.16
N LYS A 79 -9.96 1.81 -2.48
CA LYS A 79 -10.87 0.65 -2.66
C LYS A 79 -10.62 -0.12 -3.96
N ALA A 80 -9.73 0.38 -4.83
CA ALA A 80 -9.32 -0.32 -6.05
C ALA A 80 -8.59 -1.64 -5.78
N THR A 81 -8.06 -1.84 -4.57
CA THR A 81 -7.34 -3.07 -4.21
C THR A 81 -7.68 -3.50 -2.79
N ASN A 82 -7.59 -4.79 -2.49
CA ASN A 82 -7.79 -5.30 -1.13
C ASN A 82 -6.80 -4.67 -0.11
N TYR A 83 -5.55 -4.44 -0.52
CA TYR A 83 -4.54 -3.81 0.34
C TYR A 83 -4.86 -2.34 0.65
N GLY A 84 -5.33 -1.58 -0.35
CA GLY A 84 -5.76 -0.21 -0.17
C GLY A 84 -7.01 -0.11 0.71
N TYR A 85 -7.98 -1.03 0.58
CA TYR A 85 -9.13 -1.09 1.49
C TYR A 85 -8.71 -1.31 2.95
N ILE A 86 -7.74 -2.22 3.20
CA ILE A 86 -7.20 -2.42 4.56
C ILE A 86 -6.49 -1.16 5.06
N TYR A 87 -5.71 -0.49 4.21
CA TYR A 87 -5.07 0.78 4.54
C TYR A 87 -6.09 1.85 4.94
N GLU A 88 -7.19 1.99 4.20
CA GLU A 88 -8.28 2.92 4.49
C GLU A 88 -8.97 2.58 5.83
N LEU A 89 -9.24 1.30 6.12
CA LEU A 89 -9.78 0.89 7.42
C LEU A 89 -8.83 1.25 8.57
N MET A 90 -7.52 1.13 8.36
CA MET A 90 -6.54 1.55 9.36
C MET A 90 -6.55 3.07 9.57
N GLN A 91 -6.71 3.86 8.49
CA GLN A 91 -6.88 5.32 8.58
C GLN A 91 -8.16 5.70 9.33
N GLN A 92 -9.28 5.02 9.07
CA GLN A 92 -10.54 5.24 9.80
C GLN A 92 -10.39 4.90 11.29
N GLY A 93 -9.69 3.80 11.61
CA GLY A 93 -9.38 3.46 12.99
C GLY A 93 -8.49 4.49 13.69
N LEU A 94 -7.56 5.15 12.98
CA LEU A 94 -6.81 6.29 13.54
C LEU A 94 -7.74 7.47 13.85
N ALA A 95 -8.68 7.80 12.96
CA ALA A 95 -9.65 8.87 13.17
C ALA A 95 -10.55 8.60 14.39
N GLU A 96 -11.00 7.35 14.57
CA GLU A 96 -11.78 6.93 15.74
C GLU A 96 -10.96 7.00 17.04
N THR A 97 -9.67 6.68 16.99
CA THR A 97 -8.79 6.71 18.17
C THR A 97 -8.38 8.14 18.54
N THR A 98 -8.39 9.07 17.59
CA THR A 98 -8.03 10.49 17.80
C THR A 98 -9.22 11.39 18.11
N GLY A 99 -10.46 10.86 18.09
CA GLY A 99 -11.65 11.59 18.52
C GLY A 99 -12.09 12.72 17.58
N PHE A 100 -11.66 12.72 16.32
CA PHE A 100 -12.12 13.69 15.33
C PHE A 100 -13.14 13.06 14.37
N ALA A 101 -14.40 13.40 14.58
CA ALA A 101 -15.46 13.22 13.59
C ALA A 101 -15.25 14.24 12.46
N TYR A 102 -15.25 13.77 11.21
CA TYR A 102 -15.39 14.62 10.03
C TYR A 102 -16.84 15.09 9.85
#